data_AF-J2YMP4-F1
#
_entry.id   AF-J2YMP4-F1
#
_cell.length_a   1.000
_cell.length_b   1.000
_cell.length_c   1.000
_cell.angle_alpha   90.00
_cell.angle_beta   90.00
_cell.angle_gamma   90.00
#
_symmetry.space_group_name_H-M   'P 1'
#
loop_
_entity.id
_entity.type
_entity.pdbx_description
1 polymer ?
#
loop_
_entity_poly.entity_id
_entity_poly.type
_entity_poly.pdbx_seq_one_letter_code
_entity_poly.pdbx_strand_id
1 'polypeptide(L)'
;GASPPPANGRSAAVDQAQDLPSLKAEYARLLTKYKEAHPDVQAVKRKIDLLKASGEKGIAAAASMNLDAARVRTKMAAAQSRIASLAEQKRQLITKMEGYEADILEAPQVERGLITLMRDHDNARKKYEEIRNKEMGAKITESLEQENKAERFVLLEPPLMPEKPIKPNRKKIVALGLVLAPAVGGGLVMLLEMLNQRVRGVGALESVLGKRVLVAVPYIATQADKAKRRKWLMLMIVAGLVLVAMLLVVVHVFYMPLDVLLFKAMARFE
;
A
#
# COMPACT_ATOMS: atom_id res chain seq x y z
N GLY A 1 -52.14 11.87 19.24
CA GLY A 1 -53.22 11.16 19.93
C GLY A 1 -52.64 10.03 20.73
N ALA A 2 -52.86 10.04 22.05
CA ALA A 2 -52.95 8.89 22.96
C ALA A 2 -53.05 9.44 24.39
N SER A 3 -54.13 9.08 25.07
CA SER A 3 -54.67 9.63 26.31
C SER A 3 -53.81 9.36 27.57
N PRO A 4 -53.95 10.16 28.64
CA PRO A 4 -53.39 9.84 29.96
C PRO A 4 -54.33 8.92 30.77
N PRO A 5 -53.82 8.05 31.65
CA PRO A 5 -54.65 7.42 32.68
C PRO A 5 -54.59 8.20 34.02
N PRO A 6 -55.73 8.32 34.74
CA PRO A 6 -55.82 8.97 36.05
C PRO A 6 -55.66 7.95 37.18
N ALA A 7 -55.21 8.37 38.37
CA ALA A 7 -55.56 7.67 39.60
C ALA A 7 -55.34 8.55 40.84
N ASN A 8 -56.47 8.90 41.45
CA ASN A 8 -56.59 9.48 42.76
C ASN A 8 -55.92 8.60 43.83
N GLY A 9 -55.02 9.18 44.61
CA GLY A 9 -54.47 8.59 45.83
C GLY A 9 -54.57 9.52 47.04
N ARG A 10 -55.55 10.43 47.04
CA ARG A 10 -55.91 11.19 48.25
C ARG A 10 -56.80 10.32 49.12
N SER A 11 -56.41 10.22 50.39
CA SER A 11 -57.24 9.74 51.52
C SER A 11 -57.31 8.23 51.75
N ALA A 12 -56.17 7.61 52.05
CA ALA A 12 -56.11 6.42 52.91
C ALA A 12 -55.53 6.75 54.30
N ALA A 13 -55.57 8.02 54.72
CA ALA A 13 -55.26 8.45 56.08
C ALA A 13 -56.55 8.52 56.91
N VAL A 14 -57.20 7.37 57.06
CA VAL A 14 -58.12 7.10 58.16
C VAL A 14 -57.56 5.88 58.88
N ASP A 15 -56.30 5.97 59.32
CA ASP A 15 -55.86 5.16 60.45
C ASP A 15 -56.59 5.73 61.66
N GLN A 16 -57.75 5.12 61.91
CA GLN A 16 -58.64 5.39 63.02
C GLN A 16 -57.81 5.60 64.28
N ALA A 17 -57.85 6.81 64.82
CA ALA A 17 -57.90 6.93 66.26
C ALA A 17 -59.00 5.95 66.68
N GLN A 18 -58.64 4.84 67.33
CA GLN A 18 -59.60 3.82 67.73
C GLN A 18 -60.51 4.46 68.77
N ASP A 19 -61.54 5.14 68.29
CA ASP A 19 -62.45 5.89 69.12
C ASP A 19 -63.14 4.89 70.03
N LEU A 20 -63.23 5.21 71.32
CA LEU A 20 -63.97 4.44 72.33
C LEU A 20 -65.30 3.84 71.81
N PRO A 21 -66.12 4.55 71.00
CA PRO A 21 -67.32 3.97 70.36
C PRO A 21 -67.05 2.80 69.40
N SER A 22 -65.97 2.81 68.62
CA SER A 22 -65.60 1.72 67.70
C SER A 22 -65.17 0.45 68.44
N LEU A 23 -64.36 0.59 69.49
CA LEU A 23 -63.97 -0.51 70.38
C LEU A 23 -65.17 -1.09 71.15
N LYS A 24 -66.11 -0.25 71.59
CA LYS A 24 -67.38 -0.71 72.20
C LYS A 24 -68.25 -1.47 71.21
N ALA A 25 -68.33 -1.02 69.95
CA ALA A 25 -69.07 -1.71 68.89
C ALA A 25 -68.43 -3.06 68.55
N GLU A 26 -67.11 -3.15 68.51
CA GLU A 26 -66.38 -4.40 68.32
C GLU A 26 -66.55 -5.36 69.50
N TYR A 27 -66.53 -4.84 70.74
CA TYR A 27 -66.85 -5.63 71.93
C TYR A 27 -68.27 -6.20 71.91
N ALA A 28 -69.27 -5.38 71.53
CA ALA A 28 -70.66 -5.82 71.40
C ALA A 28 -70.82 -6.88 70.29
N ARG A 29 -70.08 -6.74 69.18
CA ARG A 29 -70.06 -7.72 68.08
C ARG A 29 -69.36 -9.03 68.47
N LEU A 30 -68.34 -8.98 69.32
CA LEU A 30 -67.68 -10.19 69.82
C LEU A 30 -68.54 -10.92 70.84
N LEU A 31 -69.36 -10.22 71.63
CA LEU A 31 -70.30 -10.81 72.58
C LEU A 31 -71.48 -11.54 71.93
N THR A 32 -71.87 -11.18 70.70
CA THR A 32 -72.88 -11.96 69.96
C THR A 32 -72.36 -13.30 69.46
N LYS A 33 -71.03 -13.47 69.36
CA LYS A 33 -70.39 -14.69 68.83
C LYS A 33 -69.66 -15.51 69.89
N TYR A 34 -69.15 -14.88 70.94
CA TYR A 34 -68.33 -15.50 71.98
C TYR A 34 -68.84 -15.14 73.38
N LYS A 35 -68.70 -16.07 74.33
CA LYS A 35 -68.98 -15.81 75.76
C LYS A 35 -67.95 -14.85 76.35
N GLU A 36 -68.32 -14.15 77.41
CA GLU A 36 -67.51 -13.13 78.09
C GLU A 36 -66.10 -13.60 78.53
N ALA A 37 -65.91 -14.91 78.69
CA ALA A 37 -64.64 -15.53 79.07
C ALA A 37 -63.65 -15.73 77.90
N HIS A 38 -64.03 -15.45 76.66
CA HIS A 38 -63.15 -15.67 75.49
C HIS A 38 -61.95 -14.70 75.50
N PRO A 39 -60.72 -15.17 75.19
CA PRO A 39 -59.50 -14.36 75.27
C PRO A 39 -59.56 -13.08 74.43
N ASP A 40 -60.21 -13.12 73.27
CA ASP A 40 -60.37 -11.94 72.40
C ASP A 40 -61.33 -10.90 73.00
N VAL A 41 -62.41 -11.34 73.66
CA VAL A 41 -63.36 -10.46 74.36
C VAL A 41 -62.67 -9.78 75.54
N GLN A 42 -61.85 -10.53 76.29
CA GLN A 42 -61.06 -9.99 77.39
C GLN A 42 -59.92 -9.07 76.91
N ALA A 43 -59.33 -9.31 75.74
CA ALA A 43 -58.33 -8.43 75.14
C ALA A 43 -58.96 -7.08 74.74
N VAL A 44 -60.15 -7.09 74.13
CA VAL A 44 -60.87 -5.87 73.77
C VAL A 44 -61.41 -5.15 75.02
N LYS A 45 -61.91 -5.88 76.03
CA LYS A 45 -62.32 -5.31 77.33
C LYS A 45 -61.16 -4.60 78.03
N ARG A 46 -59.98 -5.24 78.09
CA ARG A 46 -58.76 -4.64 78.65
C ARG A 46 -58.35 -3.37 77.89
N LYS A 47 -58.46 -3.38 76.56
CA LYS A 47 -58.22 -2.17 75.74
C LYS A 47 -59.23 -1.06 76.07
N ILE A 48 -60.51 -1.36 76.22
CA ILE A 48 -61.56 -0.39 76.61
C ILE A 48 -61.31 0.16 78.01
N ASP A 49 -60.96 -0.70 78.97
CA ASP A 49 -60.71 -0.31 80.36
C ASP A 49 -59.44 0.53 80.49
N LEU A 50 -58.38 0.19 79.74
CA LEU A 50 -57.17 1.01 79.65
C LEU A 50 -57.46 2.37 78.99
N LEU A 51 -58.27 2.42 77.93
CA LEU A 51 -58.62 3.68 77.26
C LEU A 51 -59.56 4.55 78.11
N LYS A 52 -60.45 3.94 78.92
CA LYS A 52 -61.28 4.63 79.92
C LYS A 52 -60.46 5.16 81.11
N ALA A 53 -59.54 4.36 81.64
CA ALA A 53 -58.71 4.73 82.79
C ALA A 53 -57.68 5.82 82.45
N SER A 54 -57.29 5.91 81.17
CA SER A 54 -56.29 6.86 80.66
C SER A 54 -56.87 8.19 80.19
N GLY A 55 -58.11 8.55 80.60
CA GLY A 55 -58.90 9.67 80.05
C GLY A 55 -58.08 10.92 79.68
N GLU A 56 -58.36 11.50 78.50
CA GLU A 56 -57.72 12.65 77.81
C GLU A 56 -56.18 12.73 77.80
N LYS A 57 -55.48 12.56 78.93
CA LYS A 57 -54.02 12.65 79.08
C LYS A 57 -53.23 11.45 78.54
N GLY A 58 -53.72 10.22 78.64
CA GLY A 58 -53.05 9.05 78.04
C GLY A 58 -53.29 8.93 76.54
N ILE A 59 -54.44 9.45 76.07
CA ILE A 59 -54.73 9.64 74.65
C ILE A 59 -53.77 10.69 74.06
N ALA A 60 -53.48 11.78 74.79
CA ALA A 60 -52.52 12.80 74.37
C ALA A 60 -51.06 12.29 74.30
N ALA A 61 -50.60 11.47 75.25
CA ALA A 61 -49.25 10.91 75.25
C ALA A 61 -49.06 9.81 74.18
N ALA A 62 -50.05 8.94 73.99
CA ALA A 62 -50.05 7.95 72.91
C ALA A 62 -50.17 8.62 71.52
N ALA A 63 -50.92 9.73 71.43
CA ALA A 63 -50.98 10.55 70.22
C ALA A 63 -49.64 11.25 69.93
N SER A 64 -48.92 11.75 70.95
CA SER A 64 -47.62 12.41 70.74
C SER A 64 -46.53 11.41 70.31
N MET A 65 -46.45 10.22 70.94
CA MET A 65 -45.51 9.17 70.52
C MET A 65 -45.82 8.65 69.10
N ASN A 66 -47.10 8.50 68.74
CA ASN A 66 -47.48 8.16 67.36
C ASN A 66 -47.14 9.29 66.38
N LEU A 67 -47.27 10.55 66.78
CA LEU A 67 -46.93 11.71 65.94
C LEU A 67 -45.42 11.78 65.68
N ASP A 68 -44.59 11.54 66.70
CA ASP A 68 -43.13 11.54 66.53
C ASP A 68 -42.64 10.29 65.77
N ALA A 69 -43.23 9.12 65.99
CA ALA A 69 -42.97 7.94 65.18
C ALA A 69 -43.39 8.15 63.70
N ALA A 70 -44.52 8.81 63.46
CA ALA A 70 -44.96 9.18 62.11
C ALA A 70 -44.00 10.19 61.46
N ARG A 71 -43.50 11.19 62.20
CA ARG A 71 -42.49 12.15 61.72
C ARG A 71 -41.15 11.48 61.38
N VAL A 72 -40.70 10.49 62.16
CA VAL A 72 -39.49 9.74 61.86
C VAL A 72 -39.69 8.86 60.63
N ARG A 73 -40.84 8.20 60.51
CA ARG A 73 -41.19 7.41 59.30
C ARG A 73 -41.26 8.28 58.05
N THR A 74 -41.83 9.49 58.12
CA THR A 74 -41.87 10.40 56.97
C THR A 74 -40.48 10.91 56.60
N LYS A 75 -39.62 11.21 57.57
CA LYS A 75 -38.21 11.56 57.33
C LYS A 75 -37.42 10.41 56.69
N MET A 76 -37.62 9.17 57.15
CA MET A 76 -36.99 7.99 56.53
C MET A 76 -37.48 7.76 55.11
N ALA A 77 -38.79 7.86 54.86
CA ALA A 77 -39.35 7.75 53.51
C ALA A 77 -38.80 8.85 52.57
N ALA A 78 -38.68 10.09 53.06
CA ALA A 78 -38.08 11.20 52.31
C ALA A 78 -36.59 10.95 52.02
N ALA A 79 -35.83 10.45 52.99
CA ALA A 79 -34.42 10.09 52.81
C ALA A 79 -34.25 8.94 51.80
N GLN A 80 -35.08 7.90 51.89
CA GLN A 80 -35.07 6.76 50.96
C GLN A 80 -35.37 7.21 49.52
N SER A 81 -36.37 8.08 49.34
CA SER A 81 -36.68 8.69 48.04
C SER A 81 -35.51 9.51 47.49
N ARG A 82 -34.82 10.26 48.37
CA ARG A 82 -33.64 11.04 47.99
C ARG A 82 -32.46 10.16 47.59
N ILE A 83 -32.22 9.06 48.29
CA ILE A 83 -31.20 8.06 47.92
C ILE A 83 -31.51 7.46 46.55
N ALA A 84 -32.76 7.07 46.30
CA ALA A 84 -33.18 6.54 45.01
C ALA A 84 -32.99 7.55 43.87
N SER A 85 -33.39 8.81 44.08
CA SER A 85 -33.19 9.89 43.11
C SER A 85 -31.70 10.16 42.83
N LEU A 86 -30.85 10.19 43.86
CA LEU A 86 -29.41 10.37 43.70
C LEU A 86 -28.75 9.17 42.99
N ALA A 87 -29.21 7.95 43.26
CA ALA A 87 -28.73 6.76 42.56
C ALA A 87 -29.07 6.80 41.07
N GLU A 88 -30.28 7.25 40.73
CA GLU A 88 -30.71 7.48 39.34
C GLU A 88 -29.85 8.55 38.66
N GLN A 89 -29.65 9.70 39.32
CA GLN A 89 -28.79 10.77 38.82
C GLN A 89 -27.36 10.27 38.60
N LYS A 90 -26.80 9.52 39.55
CA LYS A 90 -25.47 8.92 39.42
C LYS A 90 -25.39 8.01 38.20
N ARG A 91 -26.39 7.15 37.98
CA ARG A 91 -26.44 6.28 36.80
C ARG A 91 -26.47 7.09 35.51
N GLN A 92 -27.31 8.12 35.44
CA GLN A 92 -27.37 9.01 34.27
C GLN A 92 -26.06 9.74 34.01
N LEU A 93 -25.37 10.21 35.06
CA LEU A 93 -24.06 10.84 34.92
C LEU A 93 -23.01 9.86 34.42
N ILE A 94 -22.99 8.61 34.92
CA ILE A 94 -22.06 7.59 34.45
C ILE A 94 -22.30 7.29 32.97
N THR A 95 -23.54 7.08 32.54
CA THR A 95 -23.85 6.85 31.12
C THR A 95 -23.44 8.04 30.24
N LYS A 96 -23.62 9.28 30.71
CA LYS A 96 -23.13 10.46 29.99
C LYS A 96 -21.60 10.51 29.91
N MET A 97 -20.92 10.12 30.98
CA MET A 97 -19.46 10.09 31.04
C MET A 97 -18.88 9.04 30.08
N GLU A 98 -19.48 7.84 30.04
CA GLU A 98 -19.14 6.79 29.07
C GLU A 98 -19.37 7.26 27.63
N GLY A 99 -20.45 8.00 27.37
CA GLY A 99 -20.71 8.63 26.07
C GLY A 99 -19.63 9.63 25.67
N TYR A 100 -19.28 10.56 26.56
CA TYR A 100 -18.22 11.54 26.28
C TYR A 100 -16.85 10.91 26.13
N GLU A 101 -16.55 9.85 26.89
CA GLU A 101 -15.28 9.12 26.75
C GLU A 101 -15.18 8.43 25.39
N ALA A 102 -16.28 7.83 24.91
CA ALA A 102 -16.35 7.28 23.56
C ALA A 102 -16.16 8.37 22.48
N ASP A 103 -16.83 9.52 22.62
CA ASP A 103 -16.70 10.65 21.69
C ASP A 103 -15.26 11.19 21.64
N ILE A 104 -14.59 11.30 22.80
CA ILE A 104 -13.19 11.76 22.89
C ILE A 104 -12.24 10.77 22.21
N LEU A 105 -12.51 9.47 22.32
CA LEU A 105 -11.71 8.44 21.65
C LEU A 105 -11.92 8.43 20.13
N GLU A 106 -13.10 8.82 19.65
CA GLU A 106 -13.41 8.89 18.21
C GLU A 106 -12.91 10.19 17.56
N ALA A 107 -12.89 11.31 18.29
CA ALA A 107 -12.52 12.63 17.77
C ALA A 107 -11.19 12.66 16.96
N PRO A 108 -10.08 12.02 17.40
CA PRO A 108 -8.83 12.00 16.64
C PRO A 108 -8.90 11.26 15.30
N GLN A 109 -9.84 10.32 15.14
CA GLN A 109 -10.06 9.61 13.86
C GLN A 109 -10.80 10.53 12.88
N VAL A 110 -11.83 11.22 13.37
CA VAL A 110 -12.60 12.19 12.58
C VAL A 110 -11.70 13.35 12.14
N GLU A 111 -10.87 13.89 13.04
CA GLU A 111 -9.91 14.94 12.71
C GLU A 111 -8.89 14.51 11.64
N ARG A 112 -8.33 13.30 11.76
CA ARG A 112 -7.44 12.73 10.73
C ARG A 112 -8.13 12.57 9.38
N GLY A 113 -9.38 12.11 9.39
CA GLY A 113 -10.22 12.02 8.19
C GLY A 113 -10.42 13.39 7.54
N LEU A 114 -10.76 14.40 8.34
CA LEU A 114 -10.96 15.77 7.87
C LEU A 114 -9.67 16.38 7.29
N ILE A 115 -8.53 16.23 7.97
CA ILE A 115 -7.23 16.72 7.48
C ILE A 115 -6.88 16.08 6.13
N THR A 116 -7.12 14.78 6.00
CA THR A 116 -6.86 14.06 4.74
C THR A 116 -7.76 14.60 3.62
N LEU A 117 -9.06 14.74 3.89
CA LEU A 117 -10.03 15.27 2.93
C LEU A 117 -9.70 16.70 2.49
N MET A 118 -9.31 17.57 3.43
CA MET A 118 -8.88 18.94 3.13
C MET A 118 -7.64 18.97 2.25
N ARG A 119 -6.63 18.15 2.56
CA ARG A 119 -5.41 18.05 1.75
C ARG A 119 -5.72 17.56 0.34
N ASP A 120 -6.58 16.56 0.20
CA ASP A 120 -6.94 15.99 -1.10
C ASP A 120 -7.76 16.99 -1.92
N HIS A 121 -8.67 17.74 -1.28
CA HIS A 121 -9.38 18.85 -1.90
C HIS A 121 -8.42 19.94 -2.42
N ASP A 122 -7.46 20.36 -1.62
CA ASP A 122 -6.47 21.37 -2.03
C ASP A 122 -5.59 20.90 -3.19
N ASN A 123 -5.19 19.63 -3.18
CA ASN A 123 -4.45 19.03 -4.28
C ASN A 123 -5.27 18.96 -5.57
N ALA A 124 -6.54 18.54 -5.47
CA ALA A 124 -7.45 18.49 -6.61
C ALA A 124 -7.69 19.89 -7.19
N ARG A 125 -7.88 20.88 -6.33
CA ARG A 125 -8.04 22.28 -6.73
C ARG A 125 -6.80 22.81 -7.46
N LYS A 126 -5.60 22.63 -6.89
CA LYS A 126 -4.34 23.06 -7.54
C LYS A 126 -4.15 22.41 -8.90
N LYS A 127 -4.44 21.12 -9.01
CA LYS A 127 -4.32 20.39 -10.29
C LYS A 127 -5.35 20.86 -11.32
N TYR A 128 -6.57 21.15 -10.89
CA TYR A 128 -7.58 21.76 -11.74
C TYR A 128 -7.12 23.14 -12.26
N GLU A 129 -6.61 24.01 -11.38
CA GLU A 129 -6.09 25.32 -11.76
C GLU A 129 -4.91 25.20 -12.75
N GLU A 130 -3.99 24.27 -12.52
CA GLU A 130 -2.87 24.01 -13.45
C GLU A 130 -3.34 23.56 -14.84
N ILE A 131 -4.26 22.59 -14.88
CA ILE A 131 -4.82 22.08 -16.14
C ILE A 131 -5.59 23.18 -16.86
N ARG A 132 -6.37 23.98 -16.14
CA ARG A 132 -7.13 25.09 -16.71
C ARG A 132 -6.22 26.15 -17.32
N ASN A 133 -5.11 26.47 -16.66
CA ASN A 133 -4.12 27.42 -17.17
C ASN A 133 -3.41 26.87 -18.42
N LYS A 134 -3.07 25.57 -18.43
CA LYS A 134 -2.48 24.91 -19.62
C LYS A 134 -3.46 24.86 -20.79
N GLU A 135 -4.73 24.56 -20.54
CA GLU A 135 -5.80 24.59 -21.55
C GLU A 135 -5.94 25.99 -22.14
N MET A 136 -5.95 27.03 -21.30
CA MET A 136 -6.03 28.41 -21.76
C MET A 136 -4.82 28.80 -22.60
N GLY A 137 -3.60 28.43 -22.17
CA GLY A 137 -2.38 28.66 -22.94
C GLY A 137 -2.41 27.95 -24.29
N ALA A 138 -2.80 26.67 -24.31
CA ALA A 138 -2.92 25.88 -25.53
C ALA A 138 -3.96 26.48 -26.50
N LYS A 139 -5.11 26.93 -25.98
CA LYS A 139 -6.16 27.57 -26.79
C LYS A 139 -5.72 28.91 -27.38
N ILE A 140 -4.95 29.69 -26.62
CA ILE A 140 -4.33 30.93 -27.13
C ILE A 140 -3.35 30.58 -28.26
N THR A 141 -2.46 29.59 -28.06
CA THR A 141 -1.53 29.14 -29.09
C THR A 141 -2.27 28.64 -30.34
N GLU A 142 -3.31 27.83 -30.18
CA GLU A 142 -4.15 27.33 -31.27
C GLU A 142 -4.80 28.48 -32.05
N SER A 143 -5.38 29.47 -31.36
CA SER A 143 -5.98 30.64 -32.03
C SER A 143 -4.94 31.49 -32.75
N LEU A 144 -3.73 31.64 -32.19
CA LEU A 144 -2.63 32.35 -32.86
C LEU A 144 -2.14 31.61 -34.12
N GLU A 145 -2.09 30.27 -34.09
CA GLU A 145 -1.77 29.45 -35.26
C GLU A 145 -2.88 29.55 -36.33
N GLN A 146 -4.15 29.42 -35.93
CA GLN A 146 -5.31 29.54 -36.85
C GLN A 146 -5.38 30.92 -37.51
N GLU A 147 -5.11 31.99 -36.77
CA GLU A 147 -5.09 33.36 -37.30
C GLU A 147 -3.81 33.68 -38.11
N ASN A 148 -2.88 32.73 -38.27
CA ASN A 148 -1.55 32.95 -38.86
C ASN A 148 -0.77 34.10 -38.21
N LYS A 149 -1.09 34.42 -36.95
CA LYS A 149 -0.42 35.44 -36.11
C LYS A 149 0.63 34.82 -35.17
N ALA A 150 0.73 33.50 -35.13
CA ALA A 150 1.87 32.82 -34.53
C ALA A 150 3.15 33.26 -35.23
N GLU A 151 4.21 33.52 -34.47
CA GLU A 151 5.54 33.79 -35.03
C GLU A 151 5.88 32.68 -36.01
N ARG A 152 6.08 33.03 -37.28
CA ARG A 152 6.45 32.05 -38.30
C ARG A 152 7.79 31.47 -37.87
N PHE A 153 7.82 30.20 -37.48
CA PHE A 153 9.07 29.51 -37.17
C PHE A 153 9.96 29.57 -38.43
N VAL A 154 10.88 30.53 -38.46
CA VAL A 154 11.92 30.59 -39.46
C VAL A 154 13.00 29.64 -39.00
N LEU A 155 13.39 28.72 -39.86
CA LEU A 155 14.54 27.86 -39.62
C LEU A 155 15.79 28.74 -39.62
N LEU A 156 16.27 29.17 -38.44
CA LEU A 156 17.49 29.97 -38.32
C LEU A 156 18.70 29.13 -38.74
N GLU A 157 18.81 27.92 -38.18
CA GLU A 157 19.92 27.02 -38.45
C GLU A 157 19.40 25.59 -38.68
N PRO A 158 19.58 25.03 -39.89
CA PRO A 158 19.23 23.64 -40.16
C PRO A 158 20.13 22.70 -39.36
N PRO A 159 19.65 21.48 -39.02
CA PRO A 159 20.47 20.50 -38.34
C PRO A 159 21.72 20.17 -39.18
N LEU A 160 22.89 20.43 -38.60
CA LEU A 160 24.17 20.07 -39.22
C LEU A 160 24.29 18.55 -39.29
N MET A 161 24.55 18.02 -40.49
CA MET A 161 24.85 16.60 -40.64
C MET A 161 26.16 16.28 -39.92
N PRO A 162 26.20 15.23 -39.08
CA PRO A 162 27.41 14.89 -38.37
C PRO A 162 28.50 14.46 -39.35
N GLU A 163 29.62 15.19 -39.38
CA GLU A 163 30.78 14.88 -40.22
C GLU A 163 31.45 13.55 -39.85
N LYS A 164 31.18 13.02 -38.66
CA LYS A 164 31.77 11.79 -38.13
C LYS A 164 30.69 10.82 -37.67
N PRO A 165 30.87 9.50 -37.89
CA PRO A 165 29.95 8.50 -37.39
C PRO A 165 29.85 8.55 -35.86
N ILE A 166 28.63 8.67 -35.32
CA ILE A 166 28.38 8.71 -33.88
C ILE A 166 28.66 7.33 -33.26
N LYS A 167 28.14 6.25 -33.89
CA LYS A 167 28.37 4.84 -33.52
C LYS A 167 28.19 3.95 -34.77
N PRO A 168 28.84 2.77 -34.87
CA PRO A 168 29.97 2.28 -34.08
C PRO A 168 31.34 2.80 -34.60
N ASN A 169 32.40 2.65 -33.81
CA ASN A 169 33.75 3.08 -34.17
C ASN A 169 34.33 2.18 -35.28
N ARG A 170 34.19 2.63 -36.53
CA ARG A 170 34.59 1.90 -37.74
C ARG A 170 36.05 1.44 -37.73
N LYS A 171 36.97 2.22 -37.14
CA LYS A 171 38.40 1.86 -37.05
C LYS A 171 38.64 0.61 -36.20
N LYS A 172 37.89 0.44 -35.11
CA LYS A 172 38.01 -0.75 -34.24
C LYS A 172 37.52 -2.01 -34.95
N ILE A 173 36.44 -1.91 -35.74
CA ILE A 173 35.89 -3.04 -36.49
C ILE A 173 36.88 -3.51 -37.56
N VAL A 174 37.48 -2.58 -38.31
CA VAL A 174 38.49 -2.90 -39.33
C VAL A 174 39.74 -3.52 -38.69
N ALA A 175 40.24 -2.95 -37.59
CA ALA A 175 41.40 -3.50 -36.87
C ALA A 175 41.13 -4.93 -36.35
N LEU A 176 39.93 -5.16 -35.82
CA LEU A 176 39.52 -6.50 -35.38
C LEU A 176 39.47 -7.47 -36.56
N GLY A 177 38.87 -7.06 -37.68
CA GLY A 177 38.81 -7.89 -38.89
C GLY A 177 40.19 -8.26 -39.44
N LEU A 178 41.13 -7.31 -39.46
CA LEU A 178 42.50 -7.52 -39.92
C LEU A 178 43.26 -8.58 -39.09
N VAL A 179 43.02 -8.63 -37.78
CA VAL A 179 43.65 -9.61 -36.88
C VAL A 179 42.92 -10.94 -36.91
N LEU A 180 41.58 -10.91 -36.92
CA LEU A 180 40.76 -12.12 -36.82
C LEU A 180 40.77 -12.94 -38.11
N ALA A 181 40.82 -12.30 -39.28
CA ALA A 181 40.84 -13.00 -40.58
C ALA A 181 42.01 -13.99 -40.75
N PRO A 182 43.29 -13.61 -40.53
CA PRO A 182 44.40 -14.55 -40.61
C PRO A 182 44.39 -15.56 -39.46
N ALA A 183 43.92 -15.18 -38.27
CA ALA A 183 43.80 -16.10 -37.14
C ALA A 183 42.81 -17.23 -37.45
N VAL A 184 41.62 -16.89 -37.96
CA VAL A 184 40.60 -17.86 -38.38
C VAL A 184 41.06 -18.64 -39.61
N GLY A 185 41.63 -17.98 -40.63
CA GLY A 185 42.14 -18.64 -41.82
C GLY A 185 43.25 -19.63 -41.52
N GLY A 186 44.25 -19.23 -40.72
CA GLY A 186 45.33 -20.10 -40.26
C GLY A 186 44.83 -21.23 -39.37
N GLY A 187 43.91 -20.94 -38.45
CA GLY A 187 43.25 -21.95 -37.61
C GLY A 187 42.50 -22.99 -38.44
N LEU A 188 41.78 -22.55 -39.49
CA LEU A 188 41.05 -23.45 -40.39
C LEU A 188 42.00 -24.32 -41.22
N VAL A 189 43.09 -23.76 -41.73
CA VAL A 189 44.13 -24.54 -42.43
C VAL A 189 44.75 -25.58 -41.50
N MET A 190 45.08 -25.19 -40.26
CA MET A 190 45.63 -26.11 -39.26
C MET A 190 44.64 -27.23 -38.93
N LEU A 191 43.36 -26.91 -38.73
CA LEU A 191 42.30 -27.89 -38.47
C LEU A 191 42.13 -28.86 -39.64
N LEU A 192 42.11 -28.35 -40.88
CA LEU A 192 42.05 -29.19 -42.08
C LEU A 192 43.27 -30.09 -42.23
N GLU A 193 44.47 -29.60 -41.86
CA GLU A 193 45.69 -30.40 -41.88
C GLU A 193 45.66 -31.49 -40.80
N MET A 194 45.18 -31.20 -39.59
CA MET A 194 45.01 -32.20 -38.53
C MET A 194 44.03 -33.31 -38.92
N LEU A 195 42.97 -32.97 -39.67
CA LEU A 195 42.00 -33.95 -40.14
C LEU A 195 42.52 -34.77 -41.34
N ASN A 196 43.55 -34.29 -42.03
CA ASN A 196 44.10 -34.92 -43.22
C ASN A 196 45.17 -35.98 -42.88
N GLN A 197 44.77 -37.25 -42.77
CA GLN A 197 45.66 -38.38 -42.46
C GLN A 197 46.55 -38.84 -43.63
N ARG A 198 46.97 -37.94 -44.52
CA ARG A 198 47.79 -38.32 -45.68
C ARG A 198 49.26 -38.46 -45.29
N VAL A 199 49.85 -39.62 -45.58
CA VAL A 199 51.29 -39.85 -45.40
C VAL A 199 52.09 -38.97 -46.37
N ARG A 200 52.84 -38.00 -45.84
CA ARG A 200 53.67 -37.08 -46.63
C ARG A 200 55.15 -37.35 -46.39
N GLY A 201 55.72 -38.24 -47.20
CA GLY A 201 57.15 -38.52 -47.23
C GLY A 201 57.55 -39.84 -46.56
N VAL A 202 58.84 -40.17 -46.69
CA VAL A 202 59.40 -41.46 -46.27
C VAL A 202 59.34 -41.65 -44.75
N GLY A 203 59.66 -40.63 -43.95
CA GLY A 203 59.65 -40.74 -42.49
C GLY A 203 58.25 -40.92 -41.89
N ALA A 204 57.23 -40.29 -42.49
CA ALA A 204 55.83 -40.51 -42.09
C ALA A 204 55.33 -41.90 -42.46
N LEU A 205 55.92 -42.53 -43.48
CA LEU A 205 55.59 -43.90 -43.88
C LEU A 205 56.26 -44.92 -42.95
N GLU A 206 57.54 -44.69 -42.61
CA GLU A 206 58.28 -45.52 -41.65
C GLU A 206 57.64 -45.54 -40.26
N SER A 207 57.14 -44.39 -39.77
CA SER A 207 56.47 -44.31 -38.47
C SER A 207 55.14 -45.05 -38.42
N VAL A 208 54.40 -45.10 -39.54
CA VAL A 208 53.12 -45.82 -39.64
C VAL A 208 53.34 -47.33 -39.82
N LEU A 209 54.33 -47.74 -40.62
CA LEU A 209 54.59 -49.16 -40.95
C LEU A 209 55.55 -49.87 -40.00
N GLY A 210 56.32 -49.13 -39.18
CA GLY A 210 57.31 -49.69 -38.25
C GLY A 210 58.50 -50.37 -38.94
N LYS A 211 58.70 -50.12 -40.24
CA LYS A 211 59.73 -50.74 -41.08
C LYS A 211 60.53 -49.66 -41.80
N ARG A 212 61.84 -49.88 -41.93
CA ARG A 212 62.75 -48.96 -42.62
C ARG A 212 62.56 -49.05 -44.13
N VAL A 213 62.50 -47.90 -44.81
CA VAL A 213 62.38 -47.81 -46.27
C VAL A 213 63.73 -48.16 -46.89
N LEU A 214 63.75 -49.15 -47.79
CA LEU A 214 64.97 -49.64 -48.44
C LEU A 214 65.40 -48.74 -49.61
N VAL A 215 64.44 -48.26 -50.41
CA VAL A 215 64.69 -47.41 -51.58
C VAL A 215 63.52 -46.44 -51.76
N ALA A 216 63.81 -45.16 -52.00
CA ALA A 216 62.83 -44.16 -52.39
C ALA A 216 62.98 -43.87 -53.89
N VAL A 217 61.95 -44.14 -54.68
CA VAL A 217 61.96 -43.82 -56.12
C VAL A 217 61.65 -42.33 -56.29
N PRO A 218 62.54 -41.53 -56.89
CA PRO A 218 62.28 -40.13 -57.11
C PRO A 218 61.13 -39.93 -58.09
N TYR A 219 60.25 -38.98 -57.80
CA TYR A 219 59.15 -38.62 -58.69
C TYR A 219 59.68 -37.86 -59.91
N ILE A 220 59.58 -38.46 -61.11
CA ILE A 220 59.97 -37.82 -62.37
C ILE A 220 58.79 -36.95 -62.86
N ALA A 221 58.92 -35.64 -62.71
CA ALA A 221 57.86 -34.70 -63.09
C ALA A 221 57.66 -34.65 -64.62
N THR A 222 56.42 -34.88 -65.05
CA THR A 222 56.04 -34.75 -66.48
C THR A 222 55.88 -33.28 -66.89
N GLN A 223 55.90 -33.00 -68.20
CA GLN A 223 55.69 -31.63 -68.71
C GLN A 223 54.29 -31.09 -68.34
N ALA A 224 53.28 -31.97 -68.24
CA ALA A 224 51.94 -31.63 -67.75
C ALA A 224 51.95 -31.22 -66.27
N ASP A 225 52.72 -31.90 -65.41
CA ASP A 225 52.87 -31.53 -63.99
C ASP A 225 53.54 -30.17 -63.82
N LYS A 226 54.57 -29.88 -64.63
CA LYS A 226 55.24 -28.57 -64.63
C LYS A 226 54.29 -27.46 -65.08
N ALA A 227 53.47 -27.68 -66.10
CA ALA A 227 52.46 -26.73 -66.54
C ALA A 227 51.39 -26.47 -65.47
N LYS A 228 50.90 -27.53 -64.81
CA LYS A 228 49.93 -27.41 -63.70
C LYS A 228 50.52 -26.64 -62.52
N ARG A 229 51.78 -26.91 -62.14
CA ARG A 229 52.49 -26.18 -61.08
C ARG A 229 52.65 -24.70 -61.43
N ARG A 230 53.02 -24.36 -62.67
CA ARG A 230 53.11 -22.96 -63.13
C ARG A 230 51.75 -22.25 -63.05
N LYS A 231 50.66 -22.91 -63.46
CA LYS A 231 49.30 -22.37 -63.34
C LYS A 231 48.94 -22.10 -61.88
N TRP A 232 49.20 -23.04 -60.98
CA TRP A 232 48.95 -22.85 -59.54
C TRP A 232 49.80 -21.73 -58.93
N LEU A 233 51.09 -21.64 -59.29
CA LEU A 233 51.96 -20.55 -58.85
C LEU A 233 51.47 -19.20 -59.37
N MET A 234 51.07 -19.11 -60.65
CA MET A 234 50.46 -17.90 -61.20
C MET A 234 49.17 -17.54 -60.46
N LEU A 235 48.30 -18.51 -60.18
CA LEU A 235 47.07 -18.26 -59.41
C LEU A 235 47.37 -17.74 -58.00
N MET A 236 48.38 -18.27 -57.32
CA MET A 236 48.79 -17.77 -56.00
C MET A 236 49.36 -16.36 -56.06
N ILE A 237 50.17 -16.04 -57.08
CA ILE A 237 50.70 -14.69 -57.30
C ILE A 237 49.56 -13.71 -57.58
N VAL A 238 48.61 -14.08 -58.45
CA VAL A 238 47.43 -13.27 -58.76
C VAL A 238 46.57 -13.07 -57.52
N ALA A 239 46.30 -14.13 -56.75
CA ALA A 239 45.54 -14.03 -55.51
C ALA A 239 46.24 -13.12 -54.47
N GLY A 240 47.56 -13.20 -54.35
CA GLY A 240 48.35 -12.31 -53.51
C GLY A 240 48.26 -10.84 -53.94
N LEU A 241 48.36 -10.57 -55.25
CA LEU A 241 48.18 -9.23 -55.81
C LEU A 241 46.78 -8.67 -55.53
N VAL A 242 45.74 -9.48 -55.70
CA VAL A 242 44.35 -9.10 -55.41
C VAL A 242 44.16 -8.80 -53.91
N LEU A 243 44.75 -9.60 -53.03
CA LEU A 243 44.70 -9.37 -51.58
C LEU A 243 45.36 -8.03 -51.20
N VAL A 244 46.53 -7.73 -51.76
CA VAL A 244 47.23 -6.46 -51.54
C VAL A 244 46.42 -5.28 -52.06
N ALA A 245 45.86 -5.39 -53.27
CA ALA A 245 44.99 -4.35 -53.84
C ALA A 245 43.75 -4.11 -52.97
N MET A 246 43.11 -5.18 -52.49
CA MET A 246 41.96 -5.08 -51.59
C MET A 246 42.31 -4.41 -50.26
N LEU A 247 43.49 -4.71 -49.69
CA LEU A 247 43.96 -4.07 -48.46
C LEU A 247 44.20 -2.56 -48.67
N LEU A 248 44.78 -2.17 -49.80
CA LEU A 248 44.96 -0.76 -50.17
C LEU A 248 43.62 -0.02 -50.31
N VAL A 249 42.61 -0.65 -50.92
CA VAL A 249 41.26 -0.07 -51.02
C VAL A 249 40.62 0.09 -49.64
N VAL A 250 40.76 -0.89 -48.74
CA VAL A 250 40.25 -0.77 -47.37
C VAL A 250 40.92 0.38 -46.62
N VAL A 251 42.24 0.55 -46.76
CA VAL A 251 42.98 1.67 -46.14
C VAL A 251 42.53 3.01 -46.73
N HIS A 252 42.35 3.08 -48.06
CA HIS A 252 41.85 4.26 -48.76
C HIS A 252 40.50 4.74 -48.23
N VAL A 253 39.55 3.79 -48.10
CA VAL A 253 38.16 4.10 -47.73
C VAL A 253 38.01 4.37 -46.23
N PHE A 254 38.77 3.70 -45.36
CA PHE A 254 38.53 3.74 -43.91
C PHE A 254 39.52 4.59 -43.09
N TYR A 255 40.70 4.93 -43.62
CA TYR A 255 41.70 5.68 -42.85
C TYR A 255 41.97 7.06 -43.44
N MET A 256 42.52 7.12 -44.65
CA MET A 256 42.85 8.36 -45.37
C MET A 256 42.92 8.05 -46.88
N PRO A 257 42.54 8.98 -47.77
CA PRO A 257 42.83 8.84 -49.18
C PRO A 257 44.35 8.66 -49.38
N LEU A 258 44.74 7.76 -50.29
CA LEU A 258 46.15 7.36 -50.50
C LEU A 258 47.05 8.56 -50.77
N ASP A 259 46.50 9.59 -51.41
CA ASP A 259 47.20 10.83 -51.74
C ASP A 259 47.76 11.51 -50.47
N VAL A 260 46.95 11.63 -49.41
CA VAL A 260 47.36 12.27 -48.15
C VAL A 260 48.39 11.44 -47.39
N LEU A 261 48.30 10.11 -47.49
CA LEU A 261 49.26 9.20 -46.85
C LEU A 261 50.63 9.27 -47.53
N LEU A 262 50.65 9.39 -48.86
CA LEU A 262 51.86 9.52 -49.67
C LEU A 262 52.54 10.89 -49.44
N PHE A 263 51.76 11.97 -49.35
CA PHE A 263 52.27 13.30 -48.97
C PHE A 263 52.87 13.31 -47.55
N LYS A 264 52.21 12.67 -46.58
CA LYS A 264 52.71 12.61 -45.20
C LYS A 264 53.96 11.73 -45.06
N ALA A 265 54.09 10.70 -45.88
CA ALA A 265 55.29 9.86 -45.90
C ALA A 265 56.48 10.62 -46.49
N MET A 266 56.30 11.32 -47.62
CA MET A 266 57.33 12.16 -48.23
C MET A 266 57.77 13.28 -47.28
N ALA A 267 56.83 13.98 -46.63
CA ALA A 267 57.11 15.05 -45.66
C ALA A 267 57.74 14.58 -44.33
N ARG A 268 57.91 13.27 -44.12
CA ARG A 268 58.61 12.71 -42.95
C ARG A 268 60.05 12.29 -43.28
N PHE A 269 60.40 12.28 -44.56
CA PHE A 269 61.73 11.95 -45.07
C PHE A 269 62.51 13.19 -45.56
N GLU A 270 61.89 14.37 -45.53
CA GLU A 270 62.55 15.69 -45.44
C GLU A 270 62.60 16.15 -43.97
#